data_AF-A0A5J4PCY7-F1
#
_entry.id   AF-A0A5J4PCY7-F1
#
_cell.length_a   1.000
_cell.length_b   1.000
_cell.length_c   1.000
_cell.angle_alpha   90.00
_cell.angle_beta   90.00
_cell.angle_gamma   90.00
#
_symmetry.space_group_name_H-M   'P 1'
#
loop_
_entity.id
_entity.type
_entity.pdbx_description
1 polymer ?
#
loop_
_entity_poly.entity_id
_entity_poly.type
_entity_poly.pdbx_seq_one_letter_code
_entity_poly.pdbx_strand_id
1 'polypeptide(L)'
;MGKPKKEIDVFAQRAMNYKNLFDSEHKLMRGKNRDGSFQSPFNPLKWGDAFTEGNSWHYTWSVFHDPQGLINLMGGKAAFNMMLDSVFI
;
A
#
# COMPACT_ATOMS: atom_id res chain seq x y z
N MET A 1 -19.63 1.29 -21.38
CA MET A 1 -19.89 -0.15 -21.57
C MET A 1 -21.24 -0.63 -21.02
N GLY A 2 -22.07 0.22 -20.39
CA GLY A 2 -23.45 -0.17 -19.99
C GLY A 2 -23.53 -1.33 -18.99
N LYS A 3 -22.48 -1.58 -18.21
CA LYS A 3 -22.42 -2.71 -17.28
C LYS A 3 -23.34 -2.50 -16.07
N PRO A 4 -23.88 -3.59 -15.47
CA PRO A 4 -24.71 -3.49 -14.28
C PRO A 4 -23.97 -2.81 -13.12
N LYS A 5 -24.69 -2.01 -12.32
CA LYS A 5 -24.12 -1.33 -11.14
C LYS A 5 -23.41 -2.29 -10.18
N LYS A 6 -23.98 -3.48 -9.96
CA LYS A 6 -23.38 -4.53 -9.12
C LYS A 6 -21.99 -4.96 -9.60
N GLU A 7 -21.75 -5.00 -10.91
CA GLU A 7 -20.44 -5.34 -11.48
C GLU A 7 -19.45 -4.19 -11.25
N ILE A 8 -19.88 -2.95 -11.51
CA ILE A 8 -19.05 -1.74 -11.33
C ILE A 8 -18.62 -1.60 -9.87
N ASP A 9 -19.56 -1.73 -8.93
CA ASP A 9 -19.31 -1.52 -7.50
C ASP A 9 -18.29 -2.53 -6.95
N VAL A 10 -18.28 -3.78 -7.44
CA VAL A 10 -17.30 -4.81 -7.03
C VAL A 10 -15.88 -4.41 -7.43
N PHE A 11 -15.66 -3.93 -8.66
CA PHE A 11 -14.33 -3.50 -9.09
C PHE A 11 -13.91 -2.18 -8.43
N ALA A 12 -14.84 -1.26 -8.21
CA ALA A 12 -14.59 -0.03 -7.47
C ALA A 12 -14.13 -0.33 -6.02
N GLN A 13 -14.78 -1.28 -5.34
CA GLN A 13 -14.36 -1.71 -4.02
C GLN A 13 -12.98 -2.39 -4.05
N ARG A 14 -12.75 -3.28 -5.01
CA ARG A 14 -11.47 -4.01 -5.14
C ARG A 14 -10.30 -3.09 -5.50
N ALA A 15 -10.54 -2.01 -6.24
CA ALA A 15 -9.53 -1.00 -6.52
C ALA A 15 -8.98 -0.33 -5.24
N MET A 16 -9.73 -0.37 -4.13
CA MET A 16 -9.30 0.16 -2.84
C MET A 16 -8.56 -0.85 -1.96
N ASN A 17 -8.33 -2.08 -2.44
CA ASN A 17 -7.70 -3.15 -1.65
C ASN A 17 -6.26 -2.85 -1.22
N TYR A 18 -5.56 -1.92 -1.88
CA TYR A 18 -4.22 -1.48 -1.44
C TYR A 18 -4.24 -0.98 0.01
N LYS A 19 -5.36 -0.41 0.47
CA LYS A 19 -5.55 0.06 1.85
C LYS A 19 -5.45 -1.06 2.89
N ASN A 20 -5.71 -2.31 2.50
CA ASN A 20 -5.72 -3.45 3.43
C ASN A 20 -4.32 -3.82 3.93
N LEU A 21 -3.28 -3.50 3.15
CA LEU A 21 -1.88 -3.86 3.41
C LEU A 21 -1.04 -2.69 3.93
N PHE A 22 -1.62 -1.50 4.05
CA PHE A 22 -0.92 -0.34 4.56
C PHE A 22 -0.80 -0.41 6.08
N ASP A 23 0.44 -0.48 6.58
CA ASP A 23 0.76 -0.38 8.00
C ASP A 23 0.97 1.09 8.38
N SER A 24 0.05 1.66 9.17
CA SER A 24 0.09 3.06 9.58
C SER A 24 1.24 3.39 10.53
N GLU A 25 1.77 2.41 11.25
CA GLU A 25 2.91 2.59 12.17
C GLU A 25 4.18 2.90 11.36
N HIS A 26 4.42 2.11 10.30
CA HIS A 26 5.61 2.23 9.46
C HIS A 26 5.40 3.09 8.20
N LYS A 27 4.14 3.45 7.91
CA LYS A 27 3.72 4.16 6.68
C LYS A 27 4.13 3.45 5.40
N LEU A 28 4.13 2.12 5.44
CA LEU A 28 4.65 1.25 4.40
C LEU A 28 3.66 0.10 4.16
N MET A 29 3.72 -0.50 2.98
CA MET A 29 2.99 -1.73 2.69
C MET A 29 3.64 -2.90 3.43
N ARG A 30 2.84 -3.77 4.03
CA ARG A 30 3.32 -4.89 4.85
C ARG A 30 2.49 -6.14 4.61
N GLY A 31 3.18 -7.29 4.59
CA GLY A 31 2.52 -8.59 4.51
C GLY A 31 1.51 -8.77 5.64
N LYS A 32 0.35 -9.36 5.32
CA LYS A 32 -0.75 -9.55 6.27
C LYS A 32 -1.13 -11.03 6.33
N ASN A 33 -1.20 -11.56 7.53
CA ASN A 33 -1.58 -12.94 7.80
C ASN A 33 -3.07 -13.15 7.55
N ARG A 34 -3.47 -14.42 7.42
CA ARG A 34 -4.88 -14.80 7.19
C ARG A 34 -5.82 -14.33 8.30
N ASP A 35 -5.32 -14.22 9.53
CA ASP A 35 -6.08 -13.72 10.68
C ASP A 35 -6.21 -12.18 10.73
N GLY A 36 -5.59 -11.47 9.77
CA GLY A 36 -5.61 -10.02 9.70
C GLY A 36 -4.48 -9.32 10.46
N SER A 37 -3.63 -10.05 11.18
CA SER A 37 -2.42 -9.47 11.80
C SER A 37 -1.37 -9.14 10.74
N PHE A 38 -0.58 -8.09 10.94
CA PHE A 38 0.58 -7.83 10.09
C PHE A 38 1.73 -8.80 10.41
N GLN A 39 2.43 -9.26 9.37
CA GLN A 39 3.55 -10.19 9.50
C GLN A 39 4.65 -9.61 10.39
N SER A 40 5.11 -10.38 11.37
CA SER A 40 6.14 -9.97 12.35
C SER A 40 7.21 -11.06 12.48
N PRO A 41 8.50 -10.73 12.70
CA PRO A 41 9.07 -9.37 12.75
C PRO A 41 9.06 -8.69 11.37
N PHE A 42 8.89 -7.36 11.35
CA PHE A 42 8.90 -6.58 10.13
C PHE A 42 10.29 -6.01 9.86
N ASN A 43 10.82 -6.30 8.67
CA ASN A 43 12.01 -5.65 8.14
C ASN A 43 11.65 -5.00 6.80
N PRO A 44 11.52 -3.65 6.72
CA PRO A 44 11.10 -2.96 5.50
C PRO A 44 12.12 -3.07 4.37
N LEU A 45 13.36 -3.45 4.68
CA LEU A 45 14.46 -3.63 3.73
C LEU A 45 14.59 -5.08 3.24
N LYS A 46 13.83 -6.04 3.78
CA LYS A 46 13.86 -7.43 3.32
C LYS A 46 13.37 -7.50 1.86
N TRP A 47 14.25 -7.94 0.97
CA TRP A 47 13.90 -8.21 -0.42
C TRP A 47 13.18 -9.55 -0.56
N GLY A 48 12.18 -9.60 -1.44
CA GLY A 48 11.40 -10.82 -1.68
C GLY A 48 10.29 -11.07 -0.65
N ASP A 49 9.92 -12.34 -0.48
CA ASP A 49 8.89 -12.80 0.47
C ASP A 49 7.49 -12.22 0.18
N ALA A 50 7.11 -11.14 0.86
CA ALA A 50 5.84 -10.45 0.59
C ALA A 50 5.87 -9.63 -0.71
N PHE A 51 7.05 -9.36 -1.25
CA PHE A 51 7.29 -8.58 -2.47
C PHE A 51 8.07 -9.41 -3.49
N THR A 52 8.07 -8.97 -4.75
CA THR A 52 8.85 -9.60 -5.84
C THR A 52 9.92 -8.64 -6.32
N GLU A 53 11.20 -9.06 -6.29
CA GLU A 53 12.34 -8.28 -6.82
C GLU A 53 12.48 -6.87 -6.20
N GLY A 54 12.07 -6.74 -4.94
CA GLY A 54 12.15 -5.50 -4.20
C GLY A 54 11.74 -5.72 -2.76
N ASN A 55 11.64 -4.63 -2.02
CA ASN A 55 11.20 -4.60 -0.63
C ASN A 55 10.02 -3.63 -0.46
N SER A 56 9.62 -3.36 0.78
CA SER A 56 8.49 -2.49 1.06
C SER A 56 8.68 -1.05 0.58
N TRP A 57 9.92 -0.54 0.61
CA TRP A 57 10.26 0.79 0.12
C TRP A 57 10.12 0.94 -1.40
N HIS A 58 10.18 -0.15 -2.16
CA HIS A 58 9.91 -0.11 -3.60
C HIS A 58 8.42 -0.24 -3.90
N TYR A 59 7.74 -1.17 -3.23
CA TYR A 59 6.36 -1.53 -3.57
C TYR A 59 5.29 -0.60 -2.98
N THR A 60 5.58 0.14 -1.92
CA THR A 60 4.60 1.04 -1.29
C THR A 60 4.03 2.07 -2.26
N TRP A 61 4.80 2.46 -3.28
CA TRP A 61 4.41 3.43 -4.30
C TRP A 61 3.49 2.87 -5.39
N SER A 62 3.21 1.57 -5.40
CA SER A 62 2.43 0.88 -6.45
C SER A 62 0.91 1.08 -6.31
N VAL A 63 0.47 2.35 -6.24
CA VAL A 63 -0.93 2.77 -6.17
C VAL A 63 -1.25 3.74 -7.32
N PHE A 64 -0.97 3.31 -8.55
CA PHE A 64 -0.95 4.16 -9.74
C PHE A 64 -2.27 4.89 -10.02
N HIS A 65 -3.40 4.26 -9.71
CA HIS A 65 -4.73 4.79 -9.96
C HIS A 65 -5.23 5.75 -8.88
N ASP A 66 -4.62 5.73 -7.69
CA ASP A 66 -5.04 6.55 -6.55
C ASP A 66 -3.85 7.06 -5.69
N PRO A 67 -2.93 7.88 -6.25
CA PRO A 67 -1.86 8.49 -5.46
C PRO A 67 -2.39 9.36 -4.30
N GLN A 68 -3.53 10.03 -4.50
CA GLN A 68 -4.15 10.85 -3.45
C GLN A 68 -4.60 10.01 -2.25
N GLY A 69 -5.14 8.81 -2.49
CA GLY A 69 -5.46 7.87 -1.43
C GLY A 69 -4.24 7.41 -0.64
N LEU A 70 -3.10 7.17 -1.31
CA LEU A 70 -1.83 6.87 -0.63
C LEU A 70 -1.33 8.06 0.19
N ILE A 71 -1.40 9.28 -0.35
CA ILE A 71 -1.08 10.52 0.40
C ILE A 71 -1.93 10.61 1.67
N ASN A 72 -3.23 10.33 1.58
CA ASN A 72 -4.13 10.36 2.73
C ASN A 72 -3.77 9.31 3.78
N LEU A 73 -3.45 8.07 3.36
CA LEU A 73 -3.01 7.00 4.26
C LEU A 73 -1.73 7.37 5.02
N MET A 74 -0.76 8.03 4.37
CA MET A 74 0.49 8.44 5.00
C MET A 74 0.34 9.58 6.01
N GLY A 75 -0.82 10.27 6.01
CA GLY A 75 -1.09 11.42 6.89
C GLY A 75 -0.97 12.77 6.19
N GLY A 76 -1.09 12.80 4.87
CA GLY A 76 -1.08 14.02 4.05
C GLY A 76 0.23 14.26 3.32
N LYS A 77 0.24 15.33 2.50
CA LYS A 77 1.31 15.64 1.54
C LYS A 77 2.70 15.78 2.18
N ALA A 78 2.77 16.38 3.36
CA ALA A 78 4.04 16.57 4.07
C ALA A 78 4.67 15.22 4.46
N ALA A 79 3.88 14.30 5.05
CA ALA A 79 4.35 12.97 5.40
C ALA A 79 4.70 12.14 4.17
N PHE A 80 3.89 12.23 3.10
CA PHE A 80 4.18 11.57 1.83
C PHE A 80 5.53 12.00 1.24
N ASN A 81 5.79 13.31 1.19
CA ASN A 81 7.06 13.84 0.68
C ASN A 81 8.23 13.37 1.53
N MET A 82 8.11 13.43 2.86
CA MET A 82 9.17 12.95 3.77
C MET A 82 9.48 11.46 3.58
N MET A 83 8.46 10.62 3.39
CA MET A 83 8.66 9.20 3.09
C MET A 83 9.35 9.00 1.74
N LEU A 84 8.99 9.78 0.72
CA LEU A 84 9.61 9.69 -0.60
C LEU A 84 11.07 10.12 -0.55
N ASP A 85 11.37 11.23 0.12
CA ASP A 85 12.74 11.74 0.28
C ASP A 85 13.62 10.72 1.03
N SER A 86 13.07 10.00 2.02
CA SER A 86 13.80 8.96 2.76
C SER A 86 14.17 7.71 1.94
N VAL A 87 13.67 7.57 0.71
CA VAL A 87 14.14 6.51 -0.21
C VAL A 87 15.59 6.80 -0.68
N PHE A 88 16.01 8.06 -0.70
CA PHE A 88 17.27 8.51 -1.29
C PHE A 88 18.35 8.87 -0.27
N ILE A 89 18.07 8.75 1.03
CA ILE A 89 18.97 9.06 2.15
C ILE A 89 19.35 7.76 2.84
#